data_AF-A0A1I4QN23-F1
#
_entry.id   AF-A0A1I4QN23-F1
#
_cell.length_a   1.000
_cell.length_b   1.000
_cell.length_c   1.000
_cell.angle_alpha   90.00
_cell.angle_beta   90.00
_cell.angle_gamma   90.00
#
_symmetry.space_group_name_H-M   'P 1'
#
loop_
_entity.id
_entity.type
_entity.pdbx_description
1 polymer ?
#
loop_
_entity_poly.entity_id
_entity_poly.type
_entity_poly.pdbx_seq_one_letter_code
_entity_poly.pdbx_strand_id
1 'polypeptide(L)'
;MSTLVAFLLILLAYRFRRWILVLIILALFAVCDHAPVQAPRIKLQAQTYTPEQLACSGEPPVPGRPRTAAAVGRYVGDLHAAWQDCHGALGVIREREQGSTP
;
A
#
# COMPACT_ATOMS: atom_id res chain seq x y z
N MET A 1 6.76 -29.00 -50.53
CA MET A 1 7.62 -27.91 -50.00
C MET A 1 6.89 -27.00 -49.00
N SER A 2 5.58 -26.76 -49.10
CA SER A 2 4.85 -25.84 -48.20
C SER A 2 4.66 -26.29 -46.74
N THR A 3 4.59 -27.59 -46.44
CA THR A 3 4.31 -28.09 -45.09
C THR A 3 5.51 -28.01 -44.13
N LEU A 4 6.72 -28.22 -44.65
CA LEU A 4 7.97 -28.07 -43.90
C LEU A 4 8.22 -26.61 -43.48
N VAL A 5 7.90 -25.66 -44.35
CA VAL A 5 8.03 -24.22 -44.07
C VAL A 5 7.04 -23.81 -42.97
N ALA A 6 5.80 -24.28 -43.02
CA ALA A 6 4.81 -24.03 -41.96
C ALA A 6 5.24 -24.61 -40.60
N PHE A 7 5.81 -25.82 -40.58
CA PHE A 7 6.31 -26.43 -39.35
C PHE A 7 7.48 -25.66 -38.73
N LEU A 8 8.42 -25.19 -39.56
CA LEU A 8 9.54 -24.36 -39.11
C LEU A 8 9.07 -23.02 -38.53
N LEU A 9 8.07 -22.38 -39.15
CA LEU A 9 7.48 -21.13 -38.65
C LEU A 9 6.77 -21.33 -37.30
N ILE A 10 6.06 -22.45 -37.11
CA ILE A 10 5.41 -22.78 -35.83
C ILE A 10 6.46 -23.02 -34.73
N LEU A 11 7.55 -23.73 -35.04
CA LEU A 11 8.65 -23.97 -34.09
C LEU A 11 9.39 -22.67 -33.74
N LEU A 12 9.61 -21.79 -34.72
CA LEU A 12 10.18 -20.46 -34.51
C LEU A 12 9.27 -19.58 -33.65
N ALA A 13 7.97 -19.57 -33.92
CA ALA A 13 6.99 -18.84 -33.12
C ALA A 13 6.91 -19.36 -31.68
N TYR A 14 6.98 -20.69 -31.50
CA TYR A 14 7.00 -21.31 -30.17
C TYR A 14 8.28 -20.99 -29.39
N ARG A 15 9.44 -21.03 -30.08
CA ARG A 15 10.72 -20.64 -29.50
C ARG A 15 10.72 -19.16 -29.12
N PHE A 16 10.22 -18.28 -29.98
CA PHE A 16 10.11 -16.84 -29.73
C PHE A 16 9.19 -16.53 -28.53
N ARG A 17 8.01 -17.18 -28.47
CA ARG A 17 7.08 -17.03 -27.34
C ARG A 17 7.69 -17.48 -26.01
N ARG A 18 8.49 -18.56 -26.01
CA ARG A 18 9.23 -19.02 -24.83
C ARG A 18 10.29 -18.02 -24.37
N TRP A 19 11.02 -17.40 -25.31
CA TRP A 19 12.01 -16.36 -24.97
C TRP A 19 11.38 -15.09 -24.41
N ILE A 20 10.25 -14.64 -24.97
CA ILE A 20 9.52 -13.48 -24.43
C ILE A 20 9.08 -13.74 -22.98
N LEU A 21 8.56 -14.93 -22.70
CA LEU A 21 8.10 -15.29 -21.36
C LEU A 21 9.26 -15.34 -20.36
N VAL A 22 10.43 -15.82 -20.77
CA VAL A 22 11.66 -15.80 -19.97
C VAL A 22 12.12 -14.37 -19.69
N LEU A 23 12.10 -13.47 -20.68
CA LEU A 23 12.50 -12.06 -20.51
C LEU A 23 11.56 -11.31 -19.55
N ILE A 24 10.24 -11.56 -19.63
CA ILE A 24 9.27 -10.98 -18.71
C ILE A 24 9.57 -11.43 -17.27
N ILE A 25 9.78 -12.74 -17.06
CA ILE A 25 10.11 -13.28 -15.73
C ILE A 25 11.42 -12.68 -15.20
N LEU A 26 12.46 -12.57 -16.03
CA LEU A 26 13.74 -12.00 -15.62
C LEU A 26 13.61 -10.52 -15.20
N ALA A 27 12.80 -9.74 -15.92
CA ALA A 27 12.52 -8.34 -15.59
C ALA A 27 11.74 -8.20 -14.28
N LEU A 28 10.80 -9.11 -14.00
CA LEU A 28 10.09 -9.18 -12.72
C LEU A 28 11.02 -9.47 -11.54
N PHE A 29 12.01 -10.35 -11.70
CA PHE A 29 13.00 -10.62 -10.65
C PHE A 29 13.98 -9.46 -10.44
N ALA A 30 14.35 -8.72 -11.47
CA ALA A 30 15.24 -7.56 -11.36
C ALA A 30 14.63 -6.37 -10.57
N VAL A 31 13.30 -6.25 -10.55
CA VAL A 31 12.57 -5.24 -9.75
C VAL A 31 12.54 -5.61 -8.25
N CYS A 32 12.65 -6.90 -7.92
CA CYS A 32 12.66 -7.36 -6.53
C CYS A 32 14.03 -7.23 -5.85
N ASP A 33 15.11 -6.98 -6.61
CA ASP A 33 16.48 -6.86 -6.10
C ASP A 33 16.86 -5.40 -5.79
N HIS A 34 15.90 -4.63 -5.26
CA HIS A 34 16.22 -3.40 -4.56
C HIS A 34 17.02 -3.78 -3.30
N ALA A 35 18.33 -3.60 -3.39
CA ALA A 35 19.29 -3.74 -2.30
C ALA A 35 18.71 -3.20 -0.97
N PRO A 36 19.04 -3.82 0.18
CA PRO A 36 18.59 -3.30 1.46
C PRO A 36 19.15 -1.89 1.60
N VAL A 37 18.26 -0.90 1.44
CA VAL A 37 18.54 0.48 1.80
C VAL A 37 18.95 0.41 3.25
N GLN A 38 20.24 0.59 3.52
CA GLN A 38 20.78 0.60 4.87
C GLN A 38 20.04 1.71 5.60
N ALA A 39 19.03 1.34 6.38
CA ALA A 39 18.28 2.29 7.17
C ALA A 39 19.30 2.99 8.10
N PRO A 40 19.43 4.32 8.06
CA PRO A 40 20.29 5.01 9.01
C PRO A 40 19.85 4.59 10.42
N ARG A 41 20.79 4.32 11.32
CA ARG A 41 20.47 4.05 12.72
C ARG A 41 19.95 5.34 13.35
N ILE A 42 18.66 5.61 13.20
CA ILE A 42 17.97 6.69 13.89
C ILE A 42 17.91 6.25 15.35
N LYS A 43 18.66 6.95 16.23
CA LYS A 43 18.41 6.85 17.66
C LYS A 43 17.00 7.41 17.87
N LEU A 44 16.00 6.56 18.06
CA LEU A 44 14.67 7.00 18.47
C LEU A 44 14.82 7.67 19.84
N GLN A 45 14.86 9.00 19.87
CA GLN A 45 14.47 9.69 21.10
C GLN A 45 13.00 9.38 21.29
N ALA A 46 12.66 8.73 22.41
CA ALA A 46 11.28 8.49 22.78
C ALA A 46 10.63 9.83 23.14
N GLN A 47 9.99 10.49 22.15
CA GLN A 47 9.09 11.58 22.46
C GLN A 47 7.88 11.02 23.20
N THR A 48 7.60 11.61 24.36
CA THR A 48 6.44 11.25 25.17
C THR A 48 5.31 12.19 24.80
N TYR A 49 4.26 11.64 24.18
CA TYR A 49 3.04 12.39 23.85
C TYR A 49 2.06 12.34 25.01
N THR A 50 1.35 13.43 25.27
CA THR A 50 0.31 13.43 26.29
C THR A 50 -0.95 12.74 25.75
N PRO A 51 -1.79 12.14 26.61
CA PRO A 51 -3.02 11.47 26.17
C PRO A 51 -3.96 12.40 25.38
N GLU A 52 -3.95 13.70 25.67
CA GLU A 52 -4.75 14.70 24.97
C GLU A 52 -4.27 14.92 23.52
N GLN A 53 -2.98 14.73 23.25
CA GLN A 53 -2.40 14.83 21.89
C GLN A 53 -2.70 13.59 21.05
N LEU A 54 -2.90 12.46 21.70
CA LEU A 54 -3.28 11.18 21.10
C LEU A 54 -4.79 10.94 21.13
N ALA A 55 -5.56 11.86 21.74
CA ALA A 55 -7.00 11.75 21.82
C ALA A 55 -7.58 11.99 20.43
N CYS A 56 -8.32 11.00 19.94
CA CYS A 56 -9.16 11.17 18.78
C CYS A 56 -10.54 10.59 19.02
N SER A 57 -11.49 11.03 18.20
CA SER A 57 -12.85 10.53 18.19
C SER A 57 -12.84 9.00 18.14
N GLY A 58 -13.43 8.36 19.15
CA GLY A 58 -13.50 6.90 19.21
C GLY A 58 -14.32 6.33 18.05
N GLU A 59 -14.15 5.04 17.77
CA GLU A 59 -14.89 4.37 16.71
C GLU A 59 -16.41 4.50 16.96
N PRO A 60 -17.20 4.98 15.97
CA PRO A 60 -18.63 5.13 16.13
C PRO A 60 -19.31 3.78 16.35
N PRO A 61 -20.45 3.75 17.05
CA PRO A 61 -21.14 2.50 17.34
C PRO A 61 -21.67 1.85 16.06
N VAL A 62 -21.36 0.56 15.88
CA VAL A 62 -21.86 -0.24 14.75
C VAL A 62 -23.39 -0.28 14.77
N PRO A 63 -24.07 -0.01 13.64
CA PRO A 63 -25.53 -0.01 13.60
C PRO A 63 -26.10 -1.38 13.98
N GLY A 64 -27.06 -1.35 14.91
CA GLY A 64 -27.80 -2.51 15.37
C GLY A 64 -28.60 -3.20 14.26
N ARG A 65 -29.05 -4.43 14.51
CA ARG A 65 -29.90 -5.17 13.57
C ARG A 65 -31.38 -4.78 13.77
N PRO A 66 -32.18 -4.68 12.69
CA PRO A 66 -31.82 -4.86 11.28
C PRO A 66 -31.05 -3.64 10.72
N ARG A 67 -30.02 -3.91 9.89
CA ARG A 67 -29.20 -2.85 9.29
C ARG A 67 -29.93 -2.27 8.08
N THR A 68 -30.28 -0.99 8.15
CA THR A 68 -30.84 -0.24 7.02
C THR A 68 -29.73 0.46 6.24
N ALA A 69 -29.92 0.68 4.95
CA ALA A 69 -28.95 1.41 4.12
C ALA A 69 -28.66 2.82 4.68
N ALA A 70 -29.66 3.49 5.24
CA ALA A 70 -29.50 4.79 5.88
C ALA A 70 -28.63 4.74 7.14
N ALA A 71 -28.82 3.71 7.99
CA ALA A 71 -28.02 3.53 9.20
C ALA A 71 -26.57 3.16 8.89
N VAL A 72 -26.34 2.34 7.86
CA VAL A 72 -24.99 2.02 7.38
C VAL A 72 -24.33 3.24 6.75
N GLY A 73 -25.06 4.02 5.94
CA GLY A 73 -24.52 5.24 5.32
C GLY A 73 -24.08 6.27 6.35
N ARG A 74 -24.86 6.48 7.41
CA ARG A 74 -24.46 7.34 8.54
C ARG A 74 -23.22 6.79 9.26
N TYR A 75 -23.23 5.51 9.61
CA TYR A 75 -22.08 4.85 10.24
C TYR A 75 -20.77 5.02 9.44
N VAL A 76 -20.81 4.84 8.12
CA VAL A 76 -19.62 5.03 7.26
C VAL A 76 -19.16 6.48 7.25
N GLY A 77 -20.10 7.44 7.21
CA GLY A 77 -19.78 8.87 7.31
C GLY A 77 -19.13 9.23 8.64
N ASP A 78 -19.72 8.78 9.75
CA ASP A 78 -19.21 9.01 11.11
C ASP A 78 -17.83 8.35 11.30
N LEU A 79 -17.64 7.16 10.74
CA LEU A 79 -16.37 6.44 10.78
C LEU A 79 -15.29 7.17 9.98
N HIS A 80 -15.65 7.74 8.83
CA HIS A 80 -14.74 8.53 8.03
C HIS A 80 -14.33 9.83 8.74
N ALA A 81 -15.27 10.52 9.40
CA ALA A 81 -14.97 11.72 10.18
C ALA A 81 -14.01 11.39 11.34
N ALA A 82 -14.29 10.33 12.11
CA ALA A 82 -13.41 9.88 13.19
C ALA A 82 -12.01 9.51 12.67
N TRP A 83 -11.93 8.86 11.51
CA TRP A 83 -10.65 8.54 10.86
C TRP A 83 -9.87 9.81 10.48
N GLN A 84 -10.53 10.81 9.89
CA GLN A 84 -9.90 12.09 9.54
C GLN A 84 -9.36 12.82 10.78
N ASP A 85 -10.13 12.85 11.87
CA ASP A 85 -9.70 13.46 13.13
C ASP A 85 -8.43 12.79 13.68
N CYS A 86 -8.39 11.46 13.75
CA CYS A 86 -7.21 10.73 14.21
C CYS A 86 -6.00 10.96 13.29
N HIS A 87 -6.19 10.93 11.97
CA HIS A 87 -5.09 11.14 11.01
C HIS A 87 -4.58 12.58 11.00
N GLY A 88 -5.45 13.56 11.21
CA GLY A 88 -5.07 14.96 11.36
C GLY A 88 -4.18 15.19 12.58
N ALA A 89 -4.57 14.64 13.74
CA ALA A 89 -3.76 14.72 14.96
C ALA A 89 -2.37 14.09 14.78
N LEU A 90 -2.29 12.93 14.13
CA LEU A 90 -1.02 12.27 13.80
C LEU A 90 -0.19 13.05 12.76
N GLY A 91 -0.84 13.73 11.82
CA GLY A 91 -0.17 14.61 10.85
C GLY A 91 0.57 15.76 11.54
N VAL A 92 -0.07 16.41 12.51
CA VAL A 92 0.54 17.50 13.30
C VAL A 92 1.75 17.00 14.11
N ILE A 93 1.67 15.78 14.66
CA ILE A 93 2.80 15.16 15.35
C ILE A 93 3.97 14.95 14.39
N ARG A 94 3.71 14.40 13.19
CA ARG A 94 4.73 14.15 12.16
C ARG A 94 5.43 15.44 11.71
N GLU A 95 4.68 16.52 11.52
CA GLU A 95 5.22 17.82 11.13
C GLU A 95 6.12 18.42 12.22
N ARG A 96 5.73 18.28 13.50
CA ARG A 96 6.57 18.70 14.63
C ARG A 96 7.86 17.91 14.73
N GLU A 97 7.81 16.59 14.53
CA GLU A 97 9.02 15.77 14.51
C GLU A 97 9.97 16.15 13.36
N GLN A 98 9.44 16.49 12.18
CA GLN A 98 10.24 16.89 11.03
C GLN A 98 10.81 18.32 11.13
N GLY A 99 10.07 19.25 11.76
CA GLY A 99 10.53 20.61 12.00
C GLY A 99 11.53 20.77 13.15
N SER A 100 11.78 19.71 13.94
CA SER A 100 12.70 19.70 15.08
C SER A 100 14.12 19.23 14.73
N THR A 101 14.45 19.16 13.44
CA THR A 101 15.80 18.80 12.98
C THR A 101 16.70 20.04 13.11
N PRO A 102 17.78 20.01 13.93
CA PRO A 102 18.75 21.11 14.01
C PRO A 102 19.58 21.24 12.71
#